data_AF-A0A8T3DMX4-F1
#
_entry.id   AF-A0A8T3DMX4-F1
#
_cell.length_a   1.000
_cell.length_b   1.000
_cell.length_c   1.000
_cell.angle_alpha   90.00
_cell.angle_beta   90.00
_cell.angle_gamma   90.00
#
_symmetry.space_group_name_H-M   'P 1'
#
loop_
_entity.id
_entity.type
_entity.pdbx_description
1 polymer ?
#
loop_
_entity_poly.entity_id
_entity_poly.type
_entity_poly.pdbx_seq_one_letter_code
_entity_poly.pdbx_strand_id
1 'polypeptide(L)'
;MMLMQLLWTVSLCLALTVAVPTQEKRVHHHSDLSDHVHDDTHGYQYDHEAFLGKEEAKTFDQFSPEESQERLGKIVDRIDTDTDGYISHAELYNWIKHRQRRYIEENVNKHWSEYDLNKDGLVAWEEYKNTTYGYYLDEEFDDVEDKASYKTMLARDERRYKAADVNADGKATKEEFTAFLHPEEFDHMKRIVVAETVEDIDKNGDGLINLEEYIGDMFTPENGESEPDWVQTERTHFSEFRDVNKDGSLDANEVSQWILPGEVDHADNEAKHLIHETDTDKDERLTKKEILGNWNMFVGSQATNYGEDLTKRHDEL
;
A
#
# COMPACT_ATOMS: atom_id res chain seq x y z
N MET A 1 -64.73 -37.50 -3.03
CA MET A 1 -64.33 -36.31 -3.84
C MET A 1 -63.86 -35.18 -2.91
N MET A 2 -62.85 -35.46 -2.08
CA MET A 2 -62.25 -34.48 -1.14
C MET A 2 -60.87 -34.95 -0.66
N LEU A 3 -60.10 -35.59 -1.57
CA LEU A 3 -58.76 -36.13 -1.27
C LEU A 3 -57.77 -35.91 -2.43
N MET A 4 -58.04 -34.89 -3.25
CA MET A 4 -57.20 -34.44 -4.38
C MET A 4 -57.02 -32.92 -4.39
N GLN A 5 -57.02 -32.28 -3.21
CA GLN A 5 -56.71 -30.85 -3.07
C GLN A 5 -55.68 -30.55 -1.96
N LEU A 6 -54.96 -31.57 -1.49
CA LEU A 6 -53.94 -31.41 -0.43
C LEU A 6 -52.52 -31.79 -0.90
N LEU A 7 -52.26 -31.66 -2.21
CA LEU A 7 -50.96 -31.95 -2.84
C LEU A 7 -50.41 -30.79 -3.70
N TRP A 8 -50.93 -29.58 -3.53
CA TRP A 8 -50.50 -28.41 -4.31
C TRP A 8 -50.24 -27.14 -3.47
N THR A 9 -49.74 -27.32 -2.24
CA THR A 9 -49.19 -26.21 -1.43
C THR A 9 -47.97 -26.63 -0.61
N VAL A 10 -47.05 -27.41 -1.20
CA VAL A 10 -45.69 -27.63 -0.65
C VAL A 10 -44.64 -27.47 -1.76
N SER A 11 -44.85 -26.51 -2.66
CA SER A 11 -43.86 -26.18 -3.69
C SER A 11 -43.81 -24.67 -3.90
N LEU A 12 -43.42 -23.94 -2.86
CA LEU A 12 -42.90 -22.57 -2.98
C LEU A 12 -42.24 -22.14 -1.67
N CYS A 13 -41.04 -22.66 -1.40
CA CYS A 13 -40.03 -22.04 -0.52
C CYS A 13 -38.71 -22.79 -0.78
N LEU A 14 -38.26 -22.77 -2.05
CA LEU A 14 -36.84 -22.90 -2.33
C LEU A 14 -36.23 -21.59 -1.83
N ALA A 15 -35.74 -21.64 -0.60
CA ALA A 15 -34.84 -20.64 -0.08
C ALA A 15 -33.67 -20.55 -1.07
N LEU A 16 -33.63 -19.45 -1.82
CA LEU A 16 -32.39 -18.94 -2.38
C LEU A 16 -31.55 -18.54 -1.17
N THR A 17 -30.83 -19.52 -0.61
CA THR A 17 -29.62 -19.24 0.14
C THR A 17 -28.67 -18.61 -0.86
N VAL A 18 -28.67 -17.28 -0.92
CA VAL A 18 -27.55 -16.54 -1.48
C VAL A 18 -26.43 -16.81 -0.48
N ALA A 19 -25.65 -17.84 -0.76
CA ALA A 19 -24.38 -18.03 -0.10
C ALA A 19 -23.61 -16.73 -0.30
N VAL A 20 -23.26 -16.08 0.80
CA VAL A 20 -22.24 -15.03 0.81
C VAL A 20 -21.04 -15.64 0.07
N PRO A 21 -20.53 -15.01 -1.00
CA PRO A 21 -19.36 -15.53 -1.65
C PRO A 21 -18.23 -15.56 -0.63
N THR A 22 -17.71 -16.77 -0.40
CA THR A 22 -16.42 -17.02 0.23
C THR A 22 -15.40 -16.04 -0.31
N GLN A 23 -14.62 -15.45 0.62
CA GLN A 23 -13.46 -14.59 0.37
C GLN A 23 -12.85 -14.82 -1.00
N GLU A 24 -12.70 -13.74 -1.77
CA GLU A 24 -11.99 -13.79 -3.05
C GLU A 24 -10.65 -14.47 -2.86
N LYS A 25 -10.54 -15.64 -3.49
CA LYS A 25 -9.30 -16.39 -3.66
C LYS A 25 -8.34 -15.46 -4.39
N ARG A 26 -7.19 -15.13 -3.78
CA ARG A 26 -6.07 -14.47 -4.47
C ARG A 26 -5.34 -15.47 -5.38
N VAL A 27 -6.08 -16.12 -6.28
CA VAL A 27 -5.49 -16.67 -7.49
C VAL A 27 -5.84 -15.69 -8.58
N HIS A 28 -4.97 -14.68 -8.76
CA HIS A 28 -5.05 -13.79 -9.90
C HIS A 28 -4.83 -14.63 -11.16
N HIS A 29 -5.91 -15.03 -11.82
CA HIS A 29 -5.85 -15.05 -13.28
C HIS A 29 -5.67 -13.59 -13.69
N HIS A 30 -4.42 -13.17 -13.88
CA HIS A 30 -4.13 -11.83 -14.35
C HIS A 30 -4.87 -11.62 -15.67
N SER A 31 -5.91 -10.80 -15.66
CA SER A 31 -6.06 -9.84 -16.74
C SER A 31 -4.76 -9.05 -16.77
N ASP A 32 -4.23 -8.81 -17.97
CA ASP A 32 -3.03 -8.00 -18.13
C ASP A 32 -3.14 -6.72 -17.27
N LEU A 33 -2.11 -6.47 -16.45
CA LEU A 33 -2.10 -5.40 -15.45
C LEU A 33 -2.19 -4.02 -16.10
N SER A 34 -1.85 -3.95 -17.40
CA SER A 34 -1.92 -2.80 -18.27
C SER A 34 -2.38 -3.23 -19.66
N ASP A 35 -3.00 -2.32 -20.42
CA ASP A 35 -3.27 -2.56 -21.85
C ASP A 35 -2.02 -2.31 -22.74
N HIS A 36 -0.92 -1.86 -22.14
CA HIS A 36 0.37 -1.66 -22.79
C HIS A 36 1.14 -2.98 -22.91
N VAL A 37 2.09 -3.03 -23.85
CA VAL A 37 2.99 -4.19 -23.97
C VAL A 37 4.06 -4.05 -22.91
N HIS A 38 4.20 -5.06 -22.04
CA HIS A 38 5.33 -5.16 -21.12
C HIS A 38 6.64 -5.18 -21.91
N ASP A 39 7.42 -4.10 -21.80
CA ASP A 39 8.74 -3.97 -22.41
C ASP A 39 9.73 -3.59 -21.32
N ASP A 40 10.51 -4.58 -20.87
CA ASP A 40 11.58 -4.48 -19.86
C ASP A 40 12.66 -3.44 -20.20
N THR A 41 12.67 -2.93 -21.43
CA THR A 41 13.71 -2.00 -21.89
C THR A 41 13.23 -0.57 -22.10
N HIS A 42 11.95 -0.33 -22.40
CA HIS A 42 11.45 1.01 -22.76
C HIS A 42 9.97 1.27 -22.40
N GLY A 43 9.29 0.36 -21.68
CA GLY A 43 7.83 0.36 -21.54
C GLY A 43 7.30 0.39 -20.11
N TYR A 44 7.72 1.37 -19.31
CA TYR A 44 7.28 1.51 -17.91
C TYR A 44 5.81 1.94 -17.75
N GLN A 45 5.10 2.26 -18.83
CA GLN A 45 3.64 2.44 -18.80
C GLN A 45 2.92 1.19 -18.29
N TYR A 46 3.47 0.00 -18.58
CA TYR A 46 2.96 -1.26 -18.03
C TYR A 46 3.13 -1.29 -16.51
N ASP A 47 4.35 -1.05 -16.03
CA ASP A 47 4.68 -1.09 -14.60
C ASP A 47 3.94 0.00 -13.81
N HIS A 48 3.71 1.16 -14.43
CA HIS A 48 2.97 2.27 -13.85
C HIS A 48 1.48 1.96 -13.71
N GLU A 49 0.83 1.44 -14.74
CA GLU A 49 -0.57 1.00 -14.67
C GLU A 49 -0.75 -0.22 -13.78
N ALA A 50 0.26 -1.10 -13.71
CA ALA A 50 0.26 -2.27 -12.85
C ALA A 50 0.34 -1.91 -11.36
N PHE A 51 1.05 -0.83 -11.00
CA PHE A 51 1.24 -0.38 -9.62
C PHE A 51 0.11 0.53 -9.13
N LEU A 52 -0.35 1.47 -9.95
CA LEU A 52 -1.34 2.50 -9.57
C LEU A 52 -2.78 2.16 -10.01
N GLY A 53 -2.94 1.24 -10.95
CA GLY A 53 -4.22 0.99 -11.58
C GLY A 53 -4.57 2.01 -12.68
N LYS A 54 -5.36 1.54 -13.66
CA LYS A 54 -5.66 2.22 -14.92
C LYS A 54 -6.38 3.57 -14.81
N GLU A 55 -6.97 3.92 -13.66
CA GLU A 55 -7.68 5.21 -13.52
C GLU A 55 -6.76 6.35 -13.10
N GLU A 56 -5.68 6.05 -12.37
CA GLU A 56 -4.78 7.04 -11.82
C GLU A 56 -3.68 7.42 -12.82
N ALA A 57 -3.21 6.45 -13.62
CA ALA A 57 -2.32 6.67 -14.77
C ALA A 57 -2.92 7.60 -15.85
N LYS A 58 -4.26 7.76 -15.90
CA LYS A 58 -4.97 8.63 -16.87
C LYS A 58 -4.89 10.13 -16.57
N THR A 59 -4.33 10.55 -15.42
CA THR A 59 -4.22 11.98 -15.10
C THR A 59 -3.23 12.72 -16.00
N PHE A 60 -2.25 12.01 -16.58
CA PHE A 60 -1.23 12.58 -17.47
C PHE A 60 -1.78 13.08 -18.83
N ASP A 61 -2.77 12.38 -19.40
CA ASP A 61 -3.34 12.69 -20.72
C ASP A 61 -4.21 13.97 -20.75
N GLN A 62 -4.30 14.69 -19.63
CA GLN A 62 -5.21 15.83 -19.47
C GLN A 62 -4.66 17.17 -19.98
N PHE A 63 -3.35 17.30 -20.21
CA PHE A 63 -2.70 18.56 -20.58
C PHE A 63 -2.01 18.49 -21.94
N SER A 64 -1.89 19.63 -22.63
CA SER A 64 -1.04 19.68 -23.83
C SER A 64 0.44 19.56 -23.46
N PRO A 65 1.33 19.14 -24.39
CA PRO A 65 2.76 19.09 -24.15
C PRO A 65 3.35 20.41 -23.64
N GLU A 66 2.87 21.54 -24.17
CA GLU A 66 3.31 22.88 -23.74
C GLU A 66 2.88 23.20 -22.30
N GLU A 67 1.65 22.84 -21.92
CA GLU A 67 1.15 23.04 -20.55
C GLU A 67 1.90 22.14 -19.55
N SER A 68 2.13 20.88 -19.90
CA SER A 68 2.91 19.94 -19.09
C SER A 68 4.35 20.43 -18.89
N GLN A 69 5.00 20.94 -19.93
CA GLN A 69 6.34 21.53 -19.84
C GLN A 69 6.36 22.81 -18.98
N GLU A 70 5.37 23.70 -19.11
CA GLU A 70 5.30 24.90 -18.28
C GLU A 70 5.17 24.54 -16.79
N ARG A 71 4.29 23.59 -16.47
CA ARG A 71 4.04 23.16 -15.09
C ARG A 71 5.21 22.37 -14.52
N LEU A 72 5.79 21.45 -15.30
CA LEU A 72 7.01 20.74 -14.93
C LEU A 72 8.16 21.71 -14.67
N GLY A 73 8.27 22.77 -15.48
CA GLY A 73 9.28 23.81 -15.29
C GLY A 73 9.20 24.50 -13.93
N LYS A 74 8.00 24.66 -13.36
CA LYS A 74 7.81 25.23 -12.01
C LYS A 74 8.14 24.23 -10.90
N ILE A 75 7.93 22.94 -11.17
CA ILE A 75 8.31 21.86 -10.25
C ILE A 75 9.84 21.78 -10.18
N VAL A 76 10.52 21.81 -11.33
CA VAL A 76 11.99 21.84 -11.43
C VAL A 76 12.59 22.95 -10.57
N ASP A 77 12.02 24.16 -10.62
CA ASP A 77 12.51 25.29 -9.81
C ASP A 77 12.37 25.08 -8.29
N ARG A 78 11.60 24.09 -7.83
CA ARG A 78 11.44 23.74 -6.42
C ARG A 78 12.30 22.56 -6.00
N ILE A 79 12.65 21.70 -6.96
CA ILE A 79 13.59 20.60 -6.73
C ILE A 79 15.00 21.18 -6.50
N ASP A 80 15.39 22.20 -7.27
CA ASP A 80 16.63 22.96 -7.09
C ASP A 80 16.56 23.80 -5.81
N THR A 81 16.99 23.20 -4.69
CA THR A 81 16.88 23.79 -3.36
C THR A 81 18.03 24.73 -3.04
N ASP A 82 19.21 24.48 -3.58
CA ASP A 82 20.39 25.32 -3.39
C ASP A 82 20.52 26.44 -4.44
N THR A 83 19.63 26.44 -5.44
CA THR A 83 19.50 27.44 -6.50
C THR A 83 20.74 27.55 -7.38
N ASP A 84 21.51 26.47 -7.51
CA ASP A 84 22.70 26.41 -8.37
C ASP A 84 22.36 26.26 -9.87
N GLY A 85 21.08 26.04 -10.19
CA GLY A 85 20.55 25.89 -11.55
C GLY A 85 20.62 24.46 -12.08
N TYR A 86 21.05 23.51 -11.25
CA TYR A 86 21.10 22.09 -11.52
C TYR A 86 20.21 21.35 -10.51
N ILE A 87 19.74 20.17 -10.91
CA ILE A 87 19.12 19.22 -10.00
C ILE A 87 20.11 18.10 -9.76
N SER A 88 20.59 18.04 -8.53
CA SER A 88 21.46 16.95 -8.08
C SER A 88 20.64 15.70 -7.72
N HIS A 89 21.31 14.55 -7.68
CA HIS A 89 20.71 13.30 -7.16
C HIS A 89 20.09 13.48 -5.77
N ALA A 90 20.79 14.16 -4.85
CA ALA A 90 20.31 14.35 -3.49
C ALA A 90 19.01 15.18 -3.45
N GLU A 91 18.90 16.20 -4.28
CA GLU A 91 17.70 17.03 -4.38
C GLU A 91 16.53 16.28 -4.98
N LEU A 92 16.75 15.58 -6.09
CA LEU A 92 15.70 14.79 -6.74
C LEU A 92 15.20 13.66 -5.82
N TYR A 93 16.12 12.99 -5.13
CA TYR A 93 15.82 11.98 -4.12
C TYR A 93 14.95 12.54 -2.99
N ASN A 94 15.38 13.66 -2.39
CA ASN A 94 14.63 14.29 -1.29
C ASN A 94 13.27 14.80 -1.76
N TRP A 95 13.19 15.29 -2.98
CA TRP A 95 11.93 15.71 -3.60
C TRP A 95 10.96 14.53 -3.76
N ILE A 96 11.41 13.41 -4.33
CA ILE A 96 10.57 12.21 -4.50
C ILE A 96 10.04 11.72 -3.16
N LYS A 97 10.92 11.59 -2.14
CA LYS A 97 10.48 11.23 -0.77
C LYS A 97 9.47 12.23 -0.19
N HIS A 98 9.71 13.53 -0.40
CA HIS A 98 8.79 14.57 0.06
C HIS A 98 7.41 14.45 -0.61
N ARG A 99 7.36 14.19 -1.92
CA ARG A 99 6.09 14.00 -2.66
C ARG A 99 5.31 12.79 -2.17
N GLN A 100 5.96 11.64 -2.04
CA GLN A 100 5.34 10.42 -1.52
C GLN A 100 4.71 10.67 -0.15
N ARG A 101 5.46 11.25 0.78
CA ARG A 101 4.96 11.57 2.12
C ARG A 101 3.79 12.54 2.08
N ARG A 102 3.88 13.58 1.25
CA ARG A 102 2.81 14.59 1.12
C ARG A 102 1.51 13.97 0.61
N TYR A 103 1.57 13.07 -0.37
CA TYR A 103 0.40 12.37 -0.89
C TYR A 103 -0.34 11.61 0.23
N ILE A 104 0.41 10.90 1.06
CA ILE A 104 -0.15 10.17 2.22
C ILE A 104 -0.78 11.16 3.21
N GLU A 105 -0.07 12.24 3.56
CA GLU A 105 -0.59 13.27 4.47
C GLU A 105 -1.84 13.96 3.91
N GLU A 106 -1.93 14.22 2.60
CA GLU A 106 -3.11 14.79 1.93
C GLU A 106 -4.33 13.86 2.01
N ASN A 107 -4.13 12.55 1.84
CA ASN A 107 -5.19 11.55 2.01
C ASN A 107 -5.74 11.52 3.45
N VAL A 108 -4.85 11.62 4.44
CA VAL A 108 -5.24 11.75 5.85
C VAL A 108 -5.98 13.07 6.10
N ASN A 109 -5.48 14.18 5.55
CA ASN A 109 -6.08 15.49 5.70
C ASN A 109 -7.50 15.58 5.11
N LYS A 110 -7.74 14.93 3.97
CA LYS A 110 -9.04 14.91 3.28
C LYS A 110 -10.14 14.32 4.17
N HIS A 111 -9.82 13.31 4.96
CA HIS A 111 -10.76 12.62 5.85
C HIS A 111 -10.62 13.06 7.31
N TRP A 112 -9.77 14.04 7.62
CA TRP A 112 -9.46 14.45 8.99
C TRP A 112 -10.69 14.83 9.81
N SER A 113 -11.63 15.56 9.20
CA SER A 113 -12.85 16.01 9.87
C SER A 113 -13.84 14.88 10.21
N GLU A 114 -13.65 13.68 9.65
CA GLU A 114 -14.46 12.50 9.97
C GLU A 114 -13.97 11.84 11.27
N TYR A 115 -12.69 12.01 11.60
CA TYR A 115 -12.07 11.48 12.80
C TYR A 115 -12.03 12.49 13.95
N ASP A 116 -11.68 13.75 13.70
CA ASP A 116 -11.65 14.81 14.72
C ASP A 116 -13.07 15.37 14.97
N LEU A 117 -13.88 14.58 15.67
CA LEU A 117 -15.29 14.87 15.94
C LEU A 117 -15.46 16.08 16.84
N ASN A 118 -14.56 16.25 17.80
CA ASN A 118 -14.61 17.34 18.78
C ASN A 118 -13.95 18.65 18.28
N LYS A 119 -13.20 18.59 17.17
CA LYS A 119 -12.52 19.69 16.48
C LYS A 119 -11.42 20.35 17.32
N ASP A 120 -10.71 19.57 18.14
CA ASP A 120 -9.53 20.05 18.89
C ASP A 120 -8.23 19.97 18.10
N GLY A 121 -8.29 19.48 16.85
CA GLY A 121 -7.14 19.35 15.97
C GLY A 121 -6.31 18.09 16.21
N LEU A 122 -6.79 17.19 17.06
CA LEU A 122 -6.19 15.89 17.36
C LEU A 122 -7.25 14.80 17.15
N VAL A 123 -6.82 13.55 17.03
CA VAL A 123 -7.75 12.41 16.97
C VAL A 123 -7.49 11.55 18.18
N ALA A 124 -8.40 11.53 19.16
CA ALA A 124 -8.31 10.63 20.30
C ALA A 124 -8.65 9.18 19.89
N TRP A 125 -8.11 8.19 20.61
CA TRP A 125 -8.41 6.78 20.36
C TRP A 125 -9.92 6.48 20.33
N GLU A 126 -10.69 7.04 21.26
CA GLU A 126 -12.14 6.84 21.30
C GLU A 126 -12.87 7.49 20.10
N GLU A 127 -12.33 8.56 19.51
CA GLU A 127 -12.90 9.16 18.31
C GLU A 127 -12.69 8.25 17.10
N TYR A 128 -11.45 7.80 16.89
CA TYR A 128 -11.14 6.81 15.86
C TYR A 128 -12.00 5.55 16.02
N LYS A 129 -12.04 5.00 17.23
CA LYS A 129 -12.81 3.81 17.55
C LYS A 129 -14.30 4.01 17.26
N ASN A 130 -14.89 5.13 17.66
CA ASN A 130 -16.32 5.35 17.40
C ASN A 130 -16.61 5.55 15.91
N THR A 131 -15.73 6.23 15.17
CA THR A 131 -15.91 6.43 13.71
C THR A 131 -15.75 5.12 12.94
N THR A 132 -14.72 4.33 13.25
CA THR A 132 -14.38 3.10 12.51
C THR A 132 -15.24 1.91 12.95
N TYR A 133 -15.55 1.85 14.25
CA TYR A 133 -16.09 0.65 14.88
C TYR A 133 -17.45 0.87 15.57
N GLY A 134 -17.92 2.12 15.70
CA GLY A 134 -19.09 2.49 16.51
C GLY A 134 -20.43 1.87 16.08
N TYR A 135 -20.59 1.52 14.80
CA TYR A 135 -21.79 0.81 14.32
C TYR A 135 -21.92 -0.62 14.87
N TYR A 136 -20.81 -1.25 15.27
CA TYR A 136 -20.77 -2.66 15.68
C TYR A 136 -20.77 -2.86 17.20
N LEU A 137 -20.69 -1.77 17.99
CA LEU A 137 -20.76 -1.84 19.46
C LEU A 137 -22.20 -1.95 19.98
N ASP A 138 -23.18 -1.47 19.23
CA ASP A 138 -24.59 -1.37 19.65
C ASP A 138 -25.53 -2.43 19.04
N GLU A 139 -25.13 -3.15 17.96
CA GLU A 139 -25.97 -4.18 17.34
C GLU A 139 -25.53 -5.62 17.73
N GLU A 140 -26.44 -6.34 18.38
CA GLU A 140 -26.31 -7.78 18.68
C GLU A 140 -26.44 -8.61 17.39
N PHE A 141 -25.40 -8.68 16.57
CA PHE A 141 -25.32 -9.72 15.54
C PHE A 141 -24.93 -11.06 16.19
N ASP A 142 -25.75 -12.08 15.99
CA ASP A 142 -25.69 -13.41 16.66
C ASP A 142 -24.74 -14.40 15.93
N ASP A 143 -23.96 -13.91 14.98
CA ASP A 143 -22.89 -14.62 14.28
C ASP A 143 -21.58 -14.53 15.08
N VAL A 144 -21.19 -15.66 15.65
CA VAL A 144 -20.07 -15.80 16.58
C VAL A 144 -18.69 -15.58 15.90
N GLU A 145 -18.63 -15.57 14.57
CA GLU A 145 -17.40 -15.31 13.79
C GLU A 145 -17.06 -13.81 13.69
N ASP A 146 -18.04 -12.93 13.51
CA ASP A 146 -17.79 -11.51 13.25
C ASP A 146 -17.36 -10.75 14.51
N LYS A 147 -17.90 -11.12 15.69
CA LYS A 147 -17.54 -10.49 16.97
C LYS A 147 -16.12 -10.82 17.44
N ALA A 148 -15.61 -12.02 17.15
CA ALA A 148 -14.26 -12.41 17.53
C ALA A 148 -13.22 -11.73 16.65
N SER A 149 -13.44 -11.74 15.32
CA SER A 149 -12.61 -11.03 14.34
C SER A 149 -12.51 -9.54 14.65
N TYR A 150 -13.65 -8.90 14.92
CA TYR A 150 -13.72 -7.49 15.29
C TYR A 150 -12.92 -7.15 16.56
N LYS A 151 -13.01 -7.97 17.61
CA LYS A 151 -12.25 -7.75 18.84
C LYS A 151 -10.75 -7.85 18.60
N THR A 152 -10.32 -8.78 17.75
CA THR A 152 -8.92 -8.93 17.35
C THR A 152 -8.44 -7.70 16.57
N MET A 153 -9.22 -7.23 15.59
CA MET A 153 -8.91 -6.02 14.83
C MET A 153 -8.81 -4.78 15.73
N LEU A 154 -9.79 -4.59 16.63
CA LEU A 154 -9.79 -3.48 17.57
C LEU A 154 -8.56 -3.49 18.48
N ALA A 155 -8.19 -4.65 19.02
CA ALA A 155 -7.01 -4.79 19.88
C ALA A 155 -5.70 -4.53 19.12
N ARG A 156 -5.63 -4.98 17.85
CA ARG A 156 -4.50 -4.73 16.96
C ARG A 156 -4.35 -3.24 16.67
N ASP A 157 -5.44 -2.58 16.29
CA ASP A 157 -5.45 -1.14 16.03
C ASP A 157 -5.12 -0.33 17.28
N GLU A 158 -5.63 -0.72 18.46
CA GLU A 158 -5.31 -0.02 19.71
C GLU A 158 -3.82 -0.10 20.03
N ARG A 159 -3.21 -1.26 19.79
CA ARG A 159 -1.77 -1.46 19.98
C ARG A 159 -0.98 -0.63 18.98
N ARG A 160 -1.39 -0.59 17.71
CA ARG A 160 -0.74 0.21 16.67
C ARG A 160 -0.88 1.70 16.94
N TYR A 161 -2.05 2.16 17.34
CA TYR A 161 -2.30 3.55 17.72
C TYR A 161 -1.38 3.98 18.87
N LYS A 162 -1.25 3.14 19.91
CA LYS A 162 -0.30 3.40 21.01
C LYS A 162 1.17 3.41 20.59
N ALA A 163 1.53 2.67 19.54
CA ALA A 163 2.88 2.70 18.99
C ALA A 163 3.14 3.99 18.21
N ALA A 164 2.11 4.52 17.55
CA ALA A 164 2.17 5.77 16.79
C ALA A 164 2.10 7.02 17.68
N ASP A 165 1.40 6.96 18.82
CA ASP A 165 1.34 7.99 19.85
C ASP A 165 2.68 8.08 20.61
N VAL A 166 3.61 8.87 20.07
CA VAL A 166 4.99 8.97 20.58
C VAL A 166 5.02 9.64 21.95
N ASN A 167 4.12 10.59 22.18
CA ASN A 167 4.07 11.36 23.42
C ASN A 167 3.23 10.68 24.53
N ALA A 168 2.44 9.65 24.17
CA ALA A 168 1.57 8.86 25.03
C ALA A 168 0.48 9.68 25.75
N ASP A 169 -0.04 10.74 25.12
CA ASP A 169 -1.12 11.57 25.65
C ASP A 169 -2.53 11.04 25.31
N GLY A 170 -2.60 9.98 24.50
CA GLY A 170 -3.84 9.34 24.09
C GLY A 170 -4.57 10.06 22.95
N LYS A 171 -3.91 11.01 22.29
CA LYS A 171 -4.43 11.79 21.16
C LYS A 171 -3.36 11.95 20.08
N ALA A 172 -3.64 11.43 18.90
CA ALA A 172 -2.72 11.49 17.78
C ALA A 172 -2.74 12.88 17.12
N THR A 173 -1.55 13.44 16.89
CA THR A 173 -1.37 14.51 15.89
C THR A 173 -1.60 13.97 14.48
N LYS A 174 -1.57 14.83 13.46
CA LYS A 174 -1.66 14.39 12.06
C LYS A 174 -0.54 13.43 11.69
N GLU A 175 0.68 13.74 12.13
CA GLU A 175 1.86 12.93 11.84
C GLU A 175 1.76 11.56 12.51
N GLU A 176 1.32 11.51 13.77
CA GLU A 176 1.11 10.26 14.51
C GLU A 176 -0.05 9.45 13.91
N PHE A 177 -1.14 10.11 13.52
CA PHE A 177 -2.27 9.43 12.89
C PHE A 177 -1.91 8.89 11.49
N THR A 178 -1.07 9.61 10.74
CA THR A 178 -0.49 9.10 9.49
C THR A 178 0.39 7.87 9.75
N ALA A 179 1.23 7.88 10.80
CA ALA A 179 2.05 6.73 11.17
C ALA A 179 1.21 5.53 11.64
N PHE A 180 0.05 5.77 12.24
CA PHE A 180 -0.91 4.74 12.58
C PHE A 180 -1.56 4.10 11.33
N LEU A 181 -1.91 4.90 10.32
CA LEU A 181 -2.54 4.40 9.09
C LEU A 181 -1.54 3.78 8.10
N HIS A 182 -0.32 4.30 8.06
CA HIS A 182 0.75 3.91 7.14
C HIS A 182 2.04 3.56 7.91
N PRO A 183 2.01 2.56 8.81
CA PRO A 183 3.15 2.24 9.68
C PRO A 183 4.41 1.81 8.93
N GLU A 184 4.29 1.32 7.70
CA GLU A 184 5.39 0.96 6.80
C GLU A 184 6.31 2.15 6.46
N GLU A 185 5.78 3.37 6.47
CA GLU A 185 6.50 4.59 6.11
C GLU A 185 7.30 5.21 7.27
N PHE A 186 7.21 4.63 8.48
CA PHE A 186 7.77 5.21 9.69
C PHE A 186 8.71 4.23 10.40
N ASP A 187 9.97 4.62 10.52
CA ASP A 187 11.01 3.80 11.18
C ASP A 187 10.63 3.31 12.57
N HIS A 188 10.01 4.17 13.38
CA HIS A 188 9.59 3.83 14.75
C HIS A 188 8.44 2.82 14.79
N MET A 189 7.70 2.67 13.68
CA MET A 189 6.58 1.75 13.53
C MET A 189 7.01 0.39 12.97
N LYS A 190 8.21 0.23 12.40
CA LYS A 190 8.70 -1.04 11.84
C LYS A 190 8.48 -2.25 12.74
N ARG A 191 8.66 -2.08 14.06
CA ARG A 191 8.42 -3.15 15.04
C ARG A 191 6.96 -3.61 15.10
N ILE A 192 5.99 -2.70 14.96
CA ILE A 192 4.57 -3.07 14.95
C ILE A 192 4.21 -3.82 13.68
N VAL A 193 4.74 -3.36 12.53
CA VAL A 193 4.54 -4.02 11.24
C VAL A 193 5.00 -5.47 11.30
N VAL A 194 6.22 -5.70 11.81
CA VAL A 194 6.78 -7.06 11.99
C VAL A 194 5.92 -7.91 12.91
N ALA A 195 5.54 -7.39 14.08
CA ALA A 195 4.75 -8.14 15.05
C ALA A 195 3.40 -8.56 14.48
N GLU A 196 2.75 -7.65 13.76
CA GLU A 196 1.48 -7.90 13.11
C GLU A 196 1.57 -8.89 11.95
N THR A 197 2.64 -8.83 11.15
CA THR A 197 2.90 -9.84 10.10
C THR A 197 3.09 -11.23 10.71
N VAL A 198 3.83 -11.34 11.82
CA VAL A 198 3.99 -12.61 12.52
C VAL A 198 2.63 -13.12 12.98
N GLU A 199 1.80 -12.29 13.61
CA GLU A 199 0.46 -12.68 14.08
C GLU A 199 -0.49 -13.11 12.97
N ASP A 200 -0.36 -12.53 11.77
CA ASP A 200 -1.18 -12.89 10.62
C ASP A 200 -0.82 -14.29 10.07
N ILE A 201 0.46 -14.66 10.13
CA ILE A 201 1.00 -15.89 9.53
C ILE A 201 1.08 -17.04 10.56
N ASP A 202 1.50 -16.77 11.79
CA ASP A 202 1.63 -17.72 12.90
C ASP A 202 0.25 -18.29 13.29
N LYS A 203 -0.02 -19.52 12.87
CA LYS A 203 -1.31 -20.19 13.14
C LYS A 203 -1.28 -20.95 14.45
N ASN A 204 -0.09 -21.31 14.95
CA ASN A 204 0.06 -22.16 16.11
C ASN A 204 0.25 -21.34 17.42
N GLY A 205 0.56 -20.05 17.31
CA GLY A 205 0.72 -19.09 18.40
C GLY A 205 2.03 -19.18 19.16
N ASP A 206 3.09 -19.75 18.57
CA ASP A 206 4.42 -19.86 19.19
C ASP A 206 5.31 -18.62 18.99
N GLY A 207 4.85 -17.65 18.19
CA GLY A 207 5.54 -16.40 17.90
C GLY A 207 6.65 -16.52 16.87
N LEU A 208 6.75 -17.66 16.17
CA LEU A 208 7.64 -17.92 15.06
C LEU A 208 6.81 -18.27 13.82
N ILE A 209 7.42 -18.18 12.64
CA ILE A 209 6.79 -18.63 11.39
C ILE A 209 7.53 -19.87 10.90
N ASN A 210 6.91 -21.05 11.03
CA ASN A 210 7.48 -22.27 10.45
C ASN A 210 7.24 -22.36 8.93
N LEU A 211 7.87 -23.33 8.28
CA LEU A 211 7.78 -23.52 6.84
C LEU A 211 6.34 -23.77 6.37
N GLU A 212 5.55 -24.52 7.12
CA GLU A 212 4.16 -24.81 6.79
C GLU A 212 3.29 -23.55 6.84
N GLU A 213 3.49 -22.68 7.82
CA GLU A 213 2.81 -21.39 7.94
C GLU A 213 3.22 -20.42 6.84
N TYR A 214 4.53 -20.32 6.57
CA TYR A 214 5.08 -19.51 5.48
C TYR A 214 4.49 -19.88 4.11
N ILE A 215 4.45 -21.18 3.79
CA ILE A 215 3.86 -21.64 2.53
C ILE A 215 2.33 -21.54 2.58
N GLY A 216 1.71 -21.80 3.73
CA GLY A 216 0.27 -21.74 3.91
C GLY A 216 -0.32 -20.35 3.66
N ASP A 217 0.43 -19.29 3.96
CA ASP A 217 0.07 -17.90 3.65
C ASP A 217 0.01 -17.63 2.14
N MET A 218 0.91 -18.24 1.36
CA MET A 218 0.98 -18.07 -0.10
C MET A 218 0.14 -19.07 -0.89
N PHE A 219 -0.01 -20.30 -0.38
CA PHE A 219 -0.67 -21.40 -1.05
C PHE A 219 -1.43 -22.28 -0.07
N THR A 220 -2.75 -22.30 -0.21
CA THR A 220 -3.61 -23.29 0.43
C THR A 220 -4.13 -24.25 -0.65
N PRO A 221 -3.75 -25.54 -0.62
CA PRO A 221 -4.20 -26.49 -1.64
C PRO A 221 -5.72 -26.67 -1.59
N GLU A 222 -6.39 -26.41 -2.71
CA GLU A 222 -7.80 -26.78 -2.87
C GLU A 222 -7.94 -28.27 -3.22
N ASN A 223 -9.09 -28.85 -2.87
CA ASN A 223 -9.35 -30.29 -2.91
C ASN A 223 -8.84 -30.97 -4.21
N GLY A 224 -7.66 -31.59 -4.13
CA GLY A 224 -7.07 -32.42 -5.18
C GLY A 224 -6.08 -31.72 -6.12
N GLU A 225 -5.73 -30.46 -5.87
CA GLU A 225 -4.67 -29.77 -6.62
C GLU A 225 -3.29 -30.26 -6.18
N SER A 226 -2.43 -30.52 -7.16
CA SER A 226 -1.02 -30.81 -6.91
C SER A 226 -0.29 -29.52 -6.54
N GLU A 227 0.62 -29.60 -5.57
CA GLU A 227 1.50 -28.49 -5.21
C GLU A 227 2.27 -27.98 -6.46
N PRO A 228 2.17 -26.68 -6.81
CA PRO A 228 2.89 -26.10 -7.94
C PRO A 228 4.42 -26.08 -7.75
N ASP A 229 5.17 -26.10 -8.86
CA ASP A 229 6.64 -26.08 -8.84
C ASP A 229 7.23 -24.82 -8.17
N TRP A 230 6.53 -23.68 -8.22
CA TRP A 230 6.97 -22.46 -7.54
C TRP A 230 6.99 -22.63 -6.01
N VAL A 231 6.11 -23.47 -5.44
CA VAL A 231 6.09 -23.75 -4.00
C VAL A 231 7.37 -24.47 -3.57
N GLN A 232 7.89 -25.38 -4.40
CA GLN A 232 9.17 -26.05 -4.14
C GLN A 232 10.35 -25.07 -4.19
N THR A 233 10.28 -24.09 -5.09
CA THR A 233 11.25 -22.99 -5.17
C THR A 233 11.19 -22.15 -3.90
N GLU A 234 10.00 -21.84 -3.41
CA GLU A 234 9.77 -21.03 -2.23
C GLU A 234 10.22 -21.74 -0.94
N ARG A 235 10.01 -23.06 -0.84
CA ARG A 235 10.57 -23.89 0.25
C ARG A 235 12.10 -23.85 0.27
N THR A 236 12.72 -23.89 -0.90
CA THR A 236 14.18 -23.76 -1.02
C THR A 236 14.60 -22.36 -0.56
N HIS A 237 13.92 -21.32 -1.05
CA HIS A 237 14.17 -19.92 -0.68
C HIS A 237 14.04 -19.67 0.82
N PHE A 238 13.02 -20.23 1.47
CA PHE A 238 12.85 -20.19 2.92
C PHE A 238 14.12 -20.70 3.62
N SER A 239 14.49 -21.94 3.29
CA SER A 239 15.60 -22.63 3.96
C SER A 239 16.98 -22.06 3.62
N GLU A 240 17.14 -21.39 2.49
CA GLU A 240 18.43 -20.85 2.03
C GLU A 240 18.62 -19.38 2.42
N PHE A 241 17.58 -18.55 2.31
CA PHE A 241 17.67 -17.09 2.41
C PHE A 241 16.85 -16.46 3.54
N ARG A 242 15.69 -17.03 3.91
CA ARG A 242 14.81 -16.44 4.93
C ARG A 242 15.21 -16.84 6.34
N ASP A 243 15.34 -18.15 6.55
CA ASP A 243 15.83 -18.74 7.79
C ASP A 243 17.35 -18.58 7.81
N VAL A 244 17.85 -17.50 8.41
CA VAL A 244 19.27 -17.15 8.43
C VAL A 244 20.00 -18.05 9.42
N ASN A 245 19.38 -18.33 10.57
CA ASN A 245 19.98 -19.08 11.65
C ASN A 245 19.90 -20.62 11.45
N LYS A 246 19.10 -21.08 10.47
CA LYS A 246 18.84 -22.48 10.08
C LYS A 246 18.13 -23.30 11.16
N ASP A 247 17.27 -22.68 11.96
CA ASP A 247 16.49 -23.35 13.01
C ASP A 247 15.15 -23.93 12.52
N GLY A 248 14.79 -23.66 11.27
CA GLY A 248 13.58 -24.15 10.62
C GLY A 248 12.34 -23.27 10.83
N SER A 249 12.50 -22.08 11.40
CA SER A 249 11.43 -21.10 11.59
C SER A 249 11.97 -19.68 11.39
N LEU A 250 11.08 -18.70 11.18
CA LEU A 250 11.46 -17.29 11.09
C LEU A 250 11.15 -16.60 12.41
N ASP A 251 12.17 -16.04 13.03
CA ASP A 251 12.00 -15.13 14.16
C ASP A 251 11.64 -13.70 13.70
N ALA A 252 11.27 -12.83 14.63
CA ALA A 252 10.89 -11.45 14.31
C ALA A 252 12.00 -10.65 13.57
N ASN A 253 13.28 -10.94 13.77
CA ASN A 253 14.35 -10.27 13.04
C ASN A 253 14.45 -10.77 11.60
N GLU A 254 14.28 -12.08 11.39
CA GLU A 254 14.26 -12.68 10.05
C GLU A 254 13.03 -12.22 9.27
N VAL A 255 11.86 -12.15 9.92
CA VAL A 255 10.64 -11.55 9.34
C VAL A 255 10.86 -10.08 9.03
N SER A 256 11.50 -9.32 9.92
CA SER A 256 11.86 -7.93 9.65
C SER A 256 12.75 -7.80 8.41
N GLN A 257 13.73 -8.68 8.21
CA GLN A 257 14.58 -8.66 7.00
C GLN A 257 13.83 -9.11 5.75
N TRP A 258 12.80 -9.94 5.90
CA TRP A 258 11.98 -10.40 4.80
C TRP A 258 11.01 -9.33 4.31
N ILE A 259 10.30 -8.66 5.22
CA ILE A 259 9.27 -7.66 4.86
C ILE A 259 9.82 -6.24 4.78
N LEU A 260 10.97 -5.99 5.40
CA LEU A 260 11.77 -4.77 5.25
C LEU A 260 13.16 -5.13 4.70
N PRO A 261 13.25 -5.78 3.52
CA PRO A 261 14.52 -6.15 2.94
C PRO A 261 15.31 -4.86 2.73
N GLY A 262 16.49 -4.81 3.36
CA GLY A 262 17.29 -3.59 3.57
C GLY A 262 17.04 -2.56 2.49
N GLU A 263 16.29 -1.52 2.87
CA GLU A 263 15.58 -0.58 2.00
C GLU A 263 16.19 -0.53 0.59
N VAL A 264 15.55 -1.24 -0.35
CA VAL A 264 15.64 -0.81 -1.75
C VAL A 264 14.95 0.54 -1.75
N ASP A 265 15.73 1.59 -1.58
CA ASP A 265 15.19 2.93 -1.48
C ASP A 265 14.65 3.30 -2.85
N HIS A 266 13.34 3.09 -3.02
CA HIS A 266 12.65 3.27 -4.30
C HIS A 266 12.83 4.70 -4.81
N ALA A 267 12.88 5.69 -3.90
CA ALA A 267 13.16 7.08 -4.26
C ALA A 267 14.59 7.27 -4.78
N ASP A 268 15.58 6.56 -4.21
CA ASP A 268 16.98 6.57 -4.67
C ASP A 268 17.12 5.90 -6.03
N ASN A 269 16.49 4.74 -6.24
CA ASN A 269 16.47 4.07 -7.53
C ASN A 269 15.80 4.91 -8.62
N GLU A 270 14.66 5.52 -8.29
CA GLU A 270 13.93 6.39 -9.21
C GLU A 270 14.75 7.65 -9.54
N ALA A 271 15.37 8.29 -8.55
CA ALA A 271 16.24 9.44 -8.78
C ALA A 271 17.42 9.08 -9.70
N LYS A 272 18.08 7.94 -9.46
CA LYS A 272 19.16 7.43 -10.32
C LYS A 272 18.68 7.17 -11.73
N HIS A 273 17.52 6.55 -11.89
CA HIS A 273 16.93 6.26 -13.18
C HIS A 273 16.60 7.55 -13.95
N LEU A 274 15.93 8.51 -13.32
CA LEU A 274 15.60 9.80 -13.92
C LEU A 274 16.84 10.57 -14.38
N ILE A 275 17.91 10.55 -13.59
CA ILE A 275 19.20 11.14 -13.97
C ILE A 275 19.79 10.38 -15.16
N HIS A 276 19.90 9.06 -15.09
CA HIS A 276 20.47 8.24 -16.15
C HIS A 276 19.79 8.45 -17.51
N GLU A 277 18.47 8.57 -17.53
CA GLU A 277 17.68 8.72 -18.76
C GLU A 277 17.64 10.16 -19.30
N THR A 278 17.96 11.17 -18.48
CA THR A 278 17.76 12.58 -18.83
C THR A 278 19.05 13.37 -18.97
N ASP A 279 20.10 12.96 -18.26
CA ASP A 279 21.43 13.56 -18.27
C ASP A 279 22.09 13.34 -19.64
N THR A 280 22.07 14.38 -20.47
CA THR A 280 22.50 14.28 -21.86
C THR A 280 24.00 14.49 -21.99
N ASP A 281 24.59 15.31 -21.12
CA ASP A 281 26.03 15.63 -21.14
C ASP A 281 26.86 14.79 -20.16
N LYS A 282 26.20 13.95 -19.34
CA LYS A 282 26.76 12.95 -18.43
C LYS A 282 27.54 13.57 -17.28
N ASP A 283 27.06 14.69 -16.75
CA ASP A 283 27.65 15.38 -15.60
C ASP A 283 27.07 14.95 -14.25
N GLU A 284 26.17 13.96 -14.24
CA GLU A 284 25.46 13.39 -13.10
C GLU A 284 24.48 14.37 -12.42
N ARG A 285 24.13 15.47 -13.10
CA ARG A 285 23.14 16.45 -12.67
C ARG A 285 22.21 16.74 -13.83
N LEU A 286 21.07 17.36 -13.53
CA LEU A 286 20.08 17.69 -14.54
C LEU A 286 19.85 19.18 -14.61
N THR A 287 20.04 19.75 -15.80
CA THR A 287 19.59 21.12 -16.07
C THR A 287 18.09 21.14 -16.34
N LYS A 288 17.44 22.27 -16.06
CA LYS A 288 16.03 22.49 -16.42
C LYS A 288 15.74 22.22 -17.89
N LYS A 289 16.71 22.50 -18.77
CA LYS A 289 16.56 22.27 -20.21
C LYS A 289 16.52 20.78 -20.55
N GLU A 290 17.33 19.96 -19.89
CA GLU A 290 17.33 18.51 -20.09
C GLU A 290 16.02 17.89 -19.62
N ILE A 291 15.57 18.28 -18.42
CA ILE A 291 14.29 17.81 -17.86
C ILE A 291 13.10 18.18 -18.74
N LEU A 292 13.04 19.43 -19.21
CA LEU A 292 11.98 19.84 -20.15
C LEU A 292 12.12 19.19 -21.53
N GLY A 293 13.34 18.87 -21.95
CA GLY A 293 13.62 18.11 -23.17
C GLY A 293 13.11 16.68 -23.09
N ASN A 294 13.18 16.05 -21.90
CA ASN A 294 12.68 14.71 -21.60
C ASN A 294 11.42 14.74 -20.71
N TRP A 295 10.55 15.74 -20.91
CA TRP A 295 9.42 16.02 -20.00
C TRP A 295 8.49 14.81 -19.80
N ASN A 296 8.30 13.98 -20.84
CA ASN A 296 7.43 12.81 -20.77
C ASN A 296 7.90 11.79 -19.71
N MET A 297 9.22 11.65 -19.54
CA MET A 297 9.81 10.79 -18.50
C MET A 297 9.47 11.31 -17.10
N PHE A 298 9.69 12.62 -16.88
CA PHE A 298 9.46 13.23 -15.57
C PHE A 298 8.00 13.28 -15.17
N VAL A 299 7.09 13.57 -16.11
CA VAL A 299 5.68 13.69 -15.75
C VAL A 299 5.06 12.35 -15.38
N GLY A 300 5.51 11.25 -16.00
CA GLY A 300 5.06 9.91 -15.64
C GLY A 300 5.77 9.30 -14.43
N SER A 301 6.65 10.04 -13.76
CA SER A 301 7.50 9.52 -12.68
C SER A 301 6.96 9.84 -11.29
N GLN A 302 7.59 9.27 -10.26
CA GLN A 302 7.29 9.63 -8.88
C GLN A 302 7.63 11.10 -8.54
N ALA A 303 8.47 11.76 -9.34
CA ALA A 303 8.83 13.16 -9.12
C ALA A 303 7.64 14.13 -9.30
N THR A 304 6.57 13.71 -9.98
CA THR A 304 5.34 14.50 -10.18
C THR A 304 4.10 13.79 -9.63
N ASN A 305 4.29 12.79 -8.76
CA ASN A 305 3.25 11.85 -8.36
C ASN A 305 2.48 11.30 -9.58
N TYR A 306 3.23 10.83 -10.58
CA TYR A 306 2.69 10.28 -11.82
C TYR A 306 1.80 11.26 -12.60
N GLY A 307 2.06 12.56 -12.45
CA GLY A 307 1.38 13.63 -13.19
C GLY A 307 0.23 14.29 -12.42
N GLU A 308 -0.17 13.73 -11.27
CA GLU A 308 -1.19 14.34 -10.42
C GLU A 308 -0.78 15.75 -9.97
N ASP A 309 0.51 15.96 -9.70
CA ASP A 309 1.03 17.26 -9.27
C ASP A 309 0.90 18.32 -10.34
N LEU A 310 0.83 17.93 -11.61
CA LEU A 310 0.55 18.89 -12.67
C LEU A 310 -0.89 19.41 -12.58
N THR A 311 -1.84 18.68 -12.00
CA THR A 311 -3.25 19.12 -11.91
C THR A 311 -3.49 20.12 -10.77
N LYS A 312 -2.63 20.12 -9.75
CA LYS A 312 -2.76 20.94 -8.54
C LYS A 312 -2.41 22.42 -8.81
N ARG A 313 -3.06 23.33 -8.10
CA ARG A 313 -2.76 24.77 -8.19
C ARG A 313 -1.45 25.06 -7.44
N HIS A 314 -0.61 25.92 -8.01
CA HIS A 314 0.77 26.11 -7.58
C HIS A 314 0.98 26.52 -6.11
N ASP A 315 -0.03 27.05 -5.42
CA ASP A 315 0.09 27.45 -4.01
C ASP A 315 0.04 26.26 -3.03
N GLU A 316 -0.35 25.07 -3.53
CA GLU A 316 -0.58 23.84 -2.74
C GLU A 316 0.42 22.71 -3.05
N LEU A 317 1.35 22.93 -3.98
CA LEU A 317 2.42 22.00 -4.30
C LEU A 317 3.63 22.17 -3.40
#